data_AF-A0A2D6CUF0-F1
#
_entry.id   AF-A0A2D6CUF0-F1
#
_cell.length_a   1.000
_cell.length_b   1.000
_cell.length_c   1.000
_cell.angle_alpha   90.00
_cell.angle_beta   90.00
_cell.angle_gamma   90.00
#
_symmetry.space_group_name_H-M   'P 1'
#
loop_
_entity.id
_entity.type
_entity.pdbx_description
1 polymer ?
#
loop_
_entity_poly.entity_id
_entity_poly.type
_entity_poly.pdbx_seq_one_letter_code
_entity_poly.pdbx_strand_id
1 'polypeptide(L)'
;MRRIPDAKPHIVVSRENEKCISCHEQQSNARTVAEQWRASTHAKRGVGCLECHRADAADMDAFVHYKQTIATVVSPGDCAQCHPNEFDQFQRSHHAQAGKILGSLDNVLAEVVEGHMPVVHGKRLESPAAVSGCKQCHGSAVKPLLDDSGNKVYRDSGVLVLDSDTWPNTGIGRLNPDGSLGSCAACHNRHYFSAAQAREPDDCGKCHLGPDHPQYEIYRESKHGINFIAHKDEMNLDAHPWIVGEDYVAAATCATCHMSATPNQPVTHDVGERISWTLRPPISEKVDAVALKQGKQVMPWQERRSNMKDVCVQCHSQQYVESFYEQYDDLVGLYNYKFGEPATDLIKGLKANGLITADIAFDDKIEWTYFYLWHHEGRRARMGASMMGPDYTQWHGMYEVADRFYMEFLPEVREAIEHGHDGGNASGAAASQAMLDEIMARDEHLWIQGKVSVEDKAARDAAAEEFRKRYAGSE
;
A
#
# COMPACT_ATOMS: atom_id res chain seq x y z
N MET A 1 -4.54 8.24 -34.80
CA MET A 1 -5.28 9.33 -35.47
C MET A 1 -4.89 10.65 -34.80
N ARG A 2 -4.25 11.58 -35.52
CA ARG A 2 -3.96 12.94 -35.02
C ARG A 2 -5.29 13.68 -34.80
N ARG A 3 -5.56 14.13 -33.57
CA ARG A 3 -6.74 14.94 -33.24
C ARG A 3 -6.68 16.27 -34.01
N ILE A 4 -7.78 16.66 -34.63
CA ILE A 4 -7.95 18.01 -35.17
C ILE A 4 -8.11 18.94 -33.95
N PRO A 5 -7.29 20.01 -33.81
CA PRO A 5 -7.47 20.99 -32.75
C PRO A 5 -8.88 21.60 -32.85
N ASP A 6 -9.57 21.74 -31.73
CA ASP A 6 -10.87 22.44 -31.54
C ASP A 6 -12.18 21.76 -31.96
N ALA A 7 -12.18 20.53 -32.49
CA ALA A 7 -13.44 19.79 -32.67
C ALA A 7 -13.94 19.20 -31.34
N LYS A 8 -14.99 19.80 -30.74
CA LYS A 8 -15.68 19.18 -29.60
C LYS A 8 -16.35 17.88 -30.08
N PRO A 9 -16.02 16.71 -29.51
CA PRO A 9 -16.62 15.45 -29.92
C PRO A 9 -18.13 15.49 -29.70
N HIS A 10 -18.88 15.10 -30.73
CA HIS A 10 -20.34 14.98 -30.62
C HIS A 10 -20.66 13.74 -29.77
N ILE A 11 -21.12 13.96 -28.53
CA ILE A 11 -21.53 12.90 -27.62
C ILE A 11 -22.87 12.35 -28.11
N VAL A 12 -22.93 11.04 -28.38
CA VAL A 12 -24.16 10.33 -28.74
C VAL A 12 -24.48 9.35 -27.61
N VAL A 13 -25.65 9.48 -27.01
CA VAL A 13 -26.14 8.60 -25.94
C VAL A 13 -27.57 8.16 -26.23
N SER A 14 -28.03 7.11 -25.56
CA SER A 14 -29.42 6.66 -25.68
C SER A 14 -30.40 7.69 -25.12
N ARG A 15 -31.65 7.66 -25.58
CA ARG A 15 -32.75 8.50 -25.06
C ARG A 15 -32.98 8.32 -23.56
N GLU A 16 -32.68 7.16 -23.01
CA GLU A 16 -32.77 6.90 -21.58
C GLU A 16 -31.70 7.69 -20.81
N ASN A 17 -30.46 7.69 -21.32
CA ASN A 17 -29.36 8.48 -20.76
C ASN A 17 -29.60 9.99 -20.89
N GLU A 18 -30.22 10.48 -21.97
CA GLU A 18 -30.59 11.90 -22.10
C GLU A 18 -31.47 12.37 -20.92
N LYS A 19 -32.37 11.52 -20.43
CA LYS A 19 -33.19 11.84 -19.25
C LYS A 19 -32.36 11.93 -17.98
N CYS A 20 -31.45 10.98 -17.76
CA CYS A 20 -30.51 11.00 -16.64
C CYS A 20 -29.71 12.31 -16.65
N ILE A 21 -29.09 12.63 -17.79
CA ILE A 21 -28.25 13.82 -17.98
C ILE A 21 -29.07 15.11 -17.76
N SER A 22 -30.21 15.25 -18.43
CA SER A 22 -31.04 16.47 -18.34
C SER A 22 -31.54 16.78 -16.92
N CYS A 23 -31.79 15.76 -16.10
CA CYS A 23 -32.21 15.94 -14.71
C CYS A 23 -31.01 16.21 -13.79
N HIS A 24 -29.91 15.46 -13.97
CA HIS A 24 -28.71 15.58 -13.15
C HIS A 24 -27.90 16.85 -13.43
N GLU A 25 -28.11 17.51 -14.57
CA GLU A 25 -27.49 18.80 -14.91
C GLU A 25 -28.16 20.02 -14.27
N GLN A 26 -29.35 19.84 -13.69
CA GLN A 26 -30.03 20.91 -12.99
C GLN A 26 -29.22 21.35 -11.76
N GLN A 27 -29.34 22.63 -11.41
CA GLN A 27 -28.63 23.23 -10.28
C GLN A 27 -28.95 22.45 -9.00
N SER A 28 -27.92 22.07 -8.23
CA SER A 28 -27.96 21.32 -6.96
C SER A 28 -28.14 19.79 -6.99
N ASN A 29 -28.52 19.16 -8.12
CA ASN A 29 -28.74 17.70 -8.14
C ASN A 29 -27.43 16.90 -8.26
N ALA A 30 -26.79 16.94 -9.44
CA ALA A 30 -25.51 16.26 -9.68
C ALA A 30 -24.75 16.92 -10.84
N ARG A 31 -24.88 18.24 -10.99
CA ARG A 31 -24.38 18.98 -12.16
C ARG A 31 -22.89 18.74 -12.39
N THR A 32 -22.10 18.80 -11.32
CA THR A 32 -20.66 18.53 -11.39
C THR A 32 -20.37 17.13 -11.91
N VAL A 33 -21.12 16.11 -11.48
CA VAL A 33 -20.97 14.73 -11.96
C VAL A 33 -21.22 14.64 -13.46
N ALA A 34 -22.28 15.29 -13.96
CA ALA A 34 -22.57 15.33 -15.39
C ALA A 34 -21.48 16.07 -16.19
N GLU A 35 -20.96 17.19 -15.67
CA GLU A 35 -19.85 17.93 -16.28
C GLU A 35 -18.55 17.11 -16.34
N GLN A 36 -18.22 16.39 -15.26
CA GLN A 36 -17.07 15.47 -15.22
C GLN A 36 -17.22 14.34 -16.25
N TRP A 37 -18.40 13.71 -16.29
CA TRP A 37 -18.69 12.67 -17.28
C TRP A 37 -18.57 13.21 -18.70
N ARG A 38 -19.12 14.39 -19.02
CA ARG A 38 -18.99 14.99 -20.37
C ARG A 38 -17.55 15.19 -20.81
N ALA A 39 -16.64 15.47 -19.87
CA ALA A 39 -15.22 15.63 -20.15
C ALA A 39 -14.47 14.29 -20.35
N SER A 40 -15.02 13.19 -19.81
CA SER A 40 -14.41 11.85 -19.83
C SER A 40 -14.28 11.26 -21.24
N THR A 41 -13.43 10.23 -21.36
CA THR A 41 -13.38 9.41 -22.58
C THR A 41 -14.67 8.60 -22.76
N HIS A 42 -15.29 8.15 -21.67
CA HIS A 42 -16.55 7.39 -21.70
C HIS A 42 -17.66 8.15 -22.44
N ALA A 43 -17.91 9.42 -22.11
CA ALA A 43 -18.90 10.22 -22.81
C ALA A 43 -18.57 10.37 -24.30
N LYS A 44 -17.29 10.61 -24.64
CA LYS A 44 -16.82 10.72 -26.03
C LYS A 44 -16.98 9.42 -26.82
N ARG A 45 -17.08 8.28 -26.13
CA ARG A 45 -17.30 6.95 -26.69
C ARG A 45 -18.75 6.46 -26.58
N GLY A 46 -19.65 7.32 -26.08
CA GLY A 46 -21.08 7.00 -25.97
C GLY A 46 -21.46 6.12 -24.78
N VAL A 47 -20.55 5.92 -23.81
CA VAL A 47 -20.87 5.25 -22.54
C VAL A 47 -21.54 6.28 -21.63
N GLY A 48 -22.85 6.14 -21.44
CA GLY A 48 -23.67 7.02 -20.61
C GLY A 48 -23.77 6.54 -19.15
N CYS A 49 -24.73 7.11 -18.42
CA CYS A 49 -24.98 6.80 -17.02
C CYS A 49 -25.48 5.37 -16.83
N LEU A 50 -26.42 4.93 -17.66
CA LEU A 50 -27.09 3.62 -17.53
C LEU A 50 -26.20 2.46 -17.98
N GLU A 51 -25.17 2.69 -18.78
CA GLU A 51 -24.18 1.66 -19.11
C GLU A 51 -23.33 1.27 -17.89
N CYS A 52 -23.28 2.10 -16.85
CA CYS A 52 -22.59 1.77 -15.60
C CYS A 52 -23.53 1.55 -14.41
N HIS A 53 -24.61 2.33 -14.31
CA HIS A 53 -25.48 2.33 -13.12
C HIS A 53 -26.68 1.38 -13.21
N ARG A 54 -26.99 0.83 -14.40
CA ARG A 54 -28.10 -0.12 -14.54
C ARG A 54 -27.79 -1.37 -13.71
N ALA A 55 -28.74 -1.77 -12.88
CA ALA A 55 -28.62 -2.92 -11.99
C ALA A 55 -29.72 -3.95 -12.26
N ASP A 56 -29.47 -5.20 -11.89
CA ASP A 56 -30.52 -6.20 -11.77
C ASP A 56 -31.38 -5.87 -10.53
N ALA A 57 -32.68 -6.10 -10.60
CA ALA A 57 -33.57 -5.90 -9.46
C ALA A 57 -33.23 -6.82 -8.27
N ALA A 58 -32.52 -7.93 -8.53
CA ALA A 58 -32.00 -8.84 -7.52
C ALA A 58 -30.75 -8.31 -6.80
N ASP A 59 -30.05 -7.30 -7.33
CA ASP A 59 -28.83 -6.80 -6.71
C ASP A 59 -29.12 -6.19 -5.33
N MET A 60 -28.22 -6.45 -4.38
CA MET A 60 -28.43 -6.07 -2.99
C MET A 60 -28.56 -4.54 -2.83
N ASP A 61 -27.95 -3.74 -3.69
CA ASP A 61 -28.02 -2.29 -3.66
C ASP A 61 -28.89 -1.67 -4.78
N ALA A 62 -29.66 -2.50 -5.50
CA ALA A 62 -30.59 -2.02 -6.52
C ALA A 62 -31.76 -1.24 -5.91
N PHE A 63 -32.19 -0.20 -6.62
CA PHE A 63 -33.41 0.56 -6.36
C PHE A 63 -33.99 1.17 -7.64
N VAL A 64 -35.28 1.49 -7.62
CA VAL A 64 -35.93 2.15 -8.76
C VAL A 64 -35.78 3.66 -8.65
N HIS A 65 -35.20 4.28 -9.68
CA HIS A 65 -35.09 5.72 -9.81
C HIS A 65 -35.67 6.17 -11.14
N TYR A 66 -36.83 6.87 -11.09
CA TYR A 66 -37.55 7.35 -12.28
C TYR A 66 -37.77 6.29 -13.38
N LYS A 67 -38.27 5.11 -12.98
CA LYS A 67 -38.58 3.94 -13.83
C LYS A 67 -37.37 3.14 -14.33
N GLN A 68 -36.15 3.51 -13.93
CA GLN A 68 -34.95 2.72 -14.19
C GLN A 68 -34.54 2.00 -12.91
N THR A 69 -34.14 0.73 -13.02
CA THR A 69 -33.51 0.00 -11.91
C THR A 69 -32.02 0.28 -11.95
N ILE A 70 -31.51 0.91 -10.90
CA ILE A 70 -30.11 1.33 -10.82
C ILE A 70 -29.47 0.96 -9.48
N ALA A 71 -28.15 0.93 -9.48
CA ALA A 71 -27.31 0.85 -8.29
C ALA A 71 -26.48 2.15 -8.16
N THR A 72 -26.26 2.59 -6.92
CA THR A 72 -25.36 3.73 -6.65
C THR A 72 -23.90 3.29 -6.79
N VAL A 73 -23.59 2.05 -6.42
CA VAL A 73 -22.24 1.53 -6.39
C VAL A 73 -21.94 0.83 -7.71
N VAL A 74 -21.16 1.49 -8.57
CA VAL A 74 -20.56 0.81 -9.73
C VAL A 74 -19.37 -0.01 -9.24
N SER A 75 -19.39 -1.30 -9.53
CA SER A 75 -18.41 -2.28 -9.11
C SER A 75 -17.37 -2.57 -10.22
N PRO A 76 -16.27 -3.27 -9.89
CA PRO A 76 -15.42 -3.90 -10.90
C PRO A 76 -16.17 -4.87 -11.83
N GLY A 77 -17.20 -5.57 -11.34
CA GLY A 77 -18.05 -6.43 -12.16
C GLY A 77 -18.76 -5.68 -13.29
N ASP A 78 -19.24 -4.46 -13.03
CA ASP A 78 -19.84 -3.60 -14.06
C ASP A 78 -18.78 -3.17 -15.10
N CYS A 79 -17.57 -2.87 -14.64
CA CYS A 79 -16.46 -2.46 -15.50
C CYS A 79 -16.02 -3.62 -16.43
N ALA A 80 -16.09 -4.87 -15.95
CA ALA A 80 -15.68 -6.07 -16.66
C ALA A 80 -16.46 -6.32 -17.95
N GLN A 81 -17.67 -5.72 -18.10
CA GLN A 81 -18.46 -5.81 -19.33
C GLN A 81 -17.71 -5.23 -20.55
N CYS A 82 -16.85 -4.23 -20.33
CA CYS A 82 -16.03 -3.60 -21.36
C CYS A 82 -14.51 -3.77 -21.15
N HIS A 83 -14.08 -3.97 -19.89
CA HIS A 83 -12.68 -4.07 -19.47
C HIS A 83 -12.36 -5.41 -18.79
N PRO A 84 -12.58 -6.56 -19.45
CA PRO A 84 -12.42 -7.87 -18.83
C PRO A 84 -10.97 -8.17 -18.47
N ASN A 85 -10.00 -7.69 -19.27
CA ASN A 85 -8.58 -7.94 -19.02
C ASN A 85 -8.10 -7.20 -17.77
N GLU A 86 -8.44 -5.91 -17.65
CA GLU A 86 -8.10 -5.10 -16.48
C GLU A 86 -8.79 -5.64 -15.22
N PHE A 87 -10.04 -6.09 -15.35
CA PHE A 87 -10.76 -6.76 -14.28
C PHE A 87 -10.04 -8.03 -13.81
N ASP A 88 -9.70 -8.96 -14.71
CA ASP A 88 -9.04 -10.23 -14.37
C ASP A 88 -7.64 -10.02 -13.78
N GLN A 89 -6.91 -9.00 -14.26
CA GLN A 89 -5.65 -8.55 -13.67
C GLN A 89 -5.84 -8.03 -12.26
N PHE A 90 -6.80 -7.14 -12.07
CA PHE A 90 -7.02 -6.54 -10.77
C PHE A 90 -7.55 -7.56 -9.74
N GLN A 91 -8.52 -8.41 -10.10
CA GLN A 91 -9.16 -9.36 -9.17
C GLN A 91 -8.17 -10.35 -8.54
N ARG A 92 -7.13 -10.76 -9.27
CA ARG A 92 -6.10 -11.67 -8.74
C ARG A 92 -5.05 -10.97 -7.87
N SER A 93 -4.98 -9.65 -7.91
CA SER A 93 -3.97 -8.86 -7.21
C SER A 93 -4.19 -8.83 -5.70
N HIS A 94 -3.15 -8.45 -4.96
CA HIS A 94 -3.27 -8.15 -3.52
C HIS A 94 -4.13 -6.90 -3.25
N HIS A 95 -4.18 -5.95 -4.19
CA HIS A 95 -5.00 -4.74 -4.08
C HIS A 95 -6.50 -5.07 -4.00
N ALA A 96 -7.00 -5.98 -4.84
CA ALA A 96 -8.39 -6.44 -4.74
C ALA A 96 -8.69 -7.09 -3.37
N GLN A 97 -7.68 -7.70 -2.75
CA GLN A 97 -7.82 -8.37 -1.46
C GLN A 97 -7.58 -7.45 -0.25
N ALA A 98 -7.26 -6.17 -0.46
CA ALA A 98 -6.83 -5.27 0.61
C ALA A 98 -7.89 -5.10 1.71
N GLY A 99 -9.19 -5.14 1.39
CA GLY A 99 -10.27 -5.05 2.38
C GLY A 99 -10.33 -6.23 3.35
N LYS A 100 -9.62 -7.34 3.06
CA LYS A 100 -9.52 -8.48 3.99
C LYS A 100 -8.59 -8.18 5.18
N ILE A 101 -7.82 -7.07 5.14
CA ILE A 101 -6.97 -6.64 6.27
C ILE A 101 -7.79 -6.29 7.51
N LEU A 102 -9.10 -6.04 7.36
CA LEU A 102 -10.03 -5.84 8.47
C LEU A 102 -10.11 -7.05 9.42
N GLY A 103 -9.51 -8.20 9.08
CA GLY A 103 -9.33 -9.33 9.99
C GLY A 103 -7.96 -9.41 10.67
N SER A 104 -7.09 -8.40 10.56
CA SER A 104 -5.68 -8.48 10.98
C SER A 104 -5.35 -7.69 12.25
N LEU A 105 -4.11 -7.81 12.73
CA LEU A 105 -3.58 -7.06 13.87
C LEU A 105 -3.72 -5.54 13.68
N ASP A 106 -3.54 -5.05 12.45
CA ASP A 106 -3.70 -3.62 12.14
C ASP A 106 -5.13 -3.14 12.42
N ASN A 107 -6.11 -4.05 12.30
CA ASN A 107 -7.50 -3.74 12.66
C ASN A 107 -7.75 -3.80 14.17
N VAL A 108 -6.92 -4.51 14.96
CA VAL A 108 -7.02 -4.51 16.43
C VAL A 108 -6.71 -3.12 16.97
N LEU A 109 -5.71 -2.43 16.42
CA LEU A 109 -5.39 -1.06 16.82
C LEU A 109 -6.60 -0.13 16.61
N ALA A 110 -7.15 -0.10 15.40
CA ALA A 110 -8.26 0.79 15.06
C ALA A 110 -9.61 0.40 15.72
N GLU A 111 -9.94 -0.89 15.81
CA GLU A 111 -11.24 -1.36 16.32
C GLU A 111 -11.26 -1.58 17.84
N VAL A 112 -10.11 -1.74 18.49
CA VAL A 112 -10.03 -2.08 19.92
C VAL A 112 -9.25 -1.03 20.70
N VAL A 113 -8.00 -0.75 20.34
CA VAL A 113 -7.14 0.15 21.13
C VAL A 113 -7.61 1.61 21.01
N GLU A 114 -7.88 2.06 19.78
CA GLU A 114 -8.23 3.46 19.48
C GLU A 114 -9.74 3.72 19.59
N GLY A 115 -10.56 2.74 19.25
CA GLY A 115 -11.97 2.95 18.94
C GLY A 115 -12.89 1.79 19.30
N HIS A 116 -12.71 1.17 20.48
CA HIS A 116 -13.66 0.16 20.95
C HIS A 116 -15.04 0.76 21.21
N MET A 117 -15.99 0.47 20.33
CA MET A 117 -17.33 1.02 20.38
C MET A 117 -18.33 0.13 21.15
N PRO A 118 -19.31 0.73 21.85
CA PRO A 118 -20.32 -0.01 22.59
C PRO A 118 -21.28 -0.78 21.67
N VAL A 119 -21.96 -1.76 22.27
CA VAL A 119 -23.10 -2.45 21.64
C VAL A 119 -24.37 -1.68 21.96
N VAL A 120 -25.08 -1.22 20.92
CA VAL A 120 -26.38 -0.56 21.02
C VAL A 120 -27.41 -1.42 20.31
N HIS A 121 -28.50 -1.76 21.01
CA HIS A 121 -29.57 -2.64 20.50
C HIS A 121 -29.05 -3.98 19.92
N GLY A 122 -28.02 -4.56 20.54
CA GLY A 122 -27.44 -5.84 20.09
C GLY A 122 -26.50 -5.73 18.87
N LYS A 123 -26.30 -4.54 18.30
CA LYS A 123 -25.30 -4.28 17.24
C LYS A 123 -24.12 -3.50 17.82
N ARG A 124 -22.90 -4.00 17.62
CA ARG A 124 -21.69 -3.21 17.90
C ARG A 124 -21.60 -2.09 16.86
N LEU A 125 -21.44 -0.85 17.31
CA LEU A 125 -21.16 0.26 16.40
C LEU A 125 -19.75 0.08 15.82
N GLU A 126 -19.54 0.49 14.57
CA GLU A 126 -18.23 0.38 13.93
C GLU A 126 -17.28 1.45 14.49
N SER A 127 -15.99 1.14 14.63
CA SER A 127 -14.99 2.13 15.09
C SER A 127 -14.90 3.31 14.12
N PRO A 128 -15.10 4.55 14.56
CA PRO A 128 -14.90 5.73 13.70
C PRO A 128 -13.47 5.85 13.19
N ALA A 129 -12.47 5.38 13.97
CA ALA A 129 -11.07 5.33 13.56
C ALA A 129 -10.87 4.35 12.40
N ALA A 130 -11.47 3.15 12.48
CA ALA A 130 -11.43 2.18 11.39
C ALA A 130 -12.20 2.67 10.15
N VAL A 131 -13.37 3.30 10.32
CA VAL A 131 -14.20 3.83 9.22
C VAL A 131 -13.52 4.98 8.48
N SER A 132 -12.91 5.90 9.20
CA SER A 132 -12.34 7.12 8.61
C SER A 132 -10.86 6.98 8.24
N GLY A 133 -10.13 6.04 8.86
CA GLY A 133 -8.73 5.74 8.57
C GLY A 133 -8.60 4.52 7.67
N CYS A 134 -8.59 3.32 8.26
CA CYS A 134 -8.25 2.07 7.59
C CYS A 134 -9.14 1.77 6.37
N LYS A 135 -10.46 1.87 6.54
CA LYS A 135 -11.44 1.53 5.50
C LYS A 135 -11.36 2.48 4.30
N GLN A 136 -10.91 3.73 4.46
CA GLN A 136 -10.79 4.68 3.34
C GLN A 136 -9.68 4.33 2.35
N CYS A 137 -8.65 3.60 2.81
CA CYS A 137 -7.55 3.08 2.00
C CYS A 137 -7.79 1.62 1.56
N HIS A 138 -8.13 0.74 2.50
CA HIS A 138 -8.24 -0.70 2.24
C HIS A 138 -9.59 -1.14 1.67
N GLY A 139 -10.66 -0.45 2.06
CA GLY A 139 -12.03 -0.76 1.68
C GLY A 139 -12.85 -1.35 2.81
N SER A 140 -14.17 -1.35 2.62
CA SER A 140 -15.19 -1.89 3.52
C SER A 140 -16.12 -2.82 2.75
N ALA A 141 -16.91 -3.63 3.46
CA ALA A 141 -18.04 -4.34 2.87
C ALA A 141 -19.23 -3.39 2.73
N VAL A 142 -19.50 -2.91 1.51
CA VAL A 142 -20.58 -1.95 1.27
C VAL A 142 -21.93 -2.61 1.44
N LYS A 143 -22.79 -1.99 2.25
CA LYS A 143 -24.12 -2.53 2.59
C LYS A 143 -25.19 -1.44 2.55
N PRO A 144 -26.43 -1.78 2.16
CA PRO A 144 -27.58 -0.94 2.43
C PRO A 144 -27.78 -0.70 3.93
N LEU A 145 -28.27 0.48 4.30
CA LEU A 145 -28.76 0.72 5.64
C LEU A 145 -30.09 -0.03 5.82
N LEU A 146 -30.22 -0.74 6.94
CA LEU A 146 -31.43 -1.48 7.31
C LEU A 146 -32.08 -0.83 8.54
N ASP A 147 -33.42 -0.83 8.58
CA ASP A 147 -34.19 -0.45 9.76
C ASP A 147 -34.22 -1.58 10.81
N ASP A 148 -34.85 -1.33 11.97
CA ASP A 148 -34.96 -2.30 13.06
C ASP A 148 -35.72 -3.58 12.66
N SER A 149 -36.49 -3.54 11.57
CA SER A 149 -37.22 -4.70 11.01
C SER A 149 -36.42 -5.42 9.92
N GLY A 150 -35.21 -4.96 9.60
CA GLY A 150 -34.34 -5.51 8.57
C GLY A 150 -34.68 -5.05 7.14
N ASN A 151 -35.54 -4.05 6.97
CA ASN A 151 -35.88 -3.52 5.64
C ASN A 151 -34.88 -2.44 5.22
N LYS A 152 -34.61 -2.38 3.91
CA LYS A 152 -33.79 -1.31 3.29
C LYS A 152 -34.38 0.06 3.58
N VAL A 153 -33.53 1.01 3.97
CA VAL A 153 -33.90 2.42 4.19
C VAL A 153 -33.75 3.22 2.90
N TYR A 154 -34.73 4.07 2.60
CA TYR A 154 -34.73 4.94 1.42
C TYR A 154 -34.90 6.40 1.85
N ARG A 155 -34.29 7.32 1.09
CA ARG A 155 -34.58 8.76 1.21
C ARG A 155 -35.96 9.06 0.64
N ASP A 156 -36.51 10.24 0.97
CA ASP A 156 -37.76 10.75 0.38
C ASP A 156 -37.72 10.81 -1.16
N SER A 157 -36.52 10.94 -1.74
CA SER A 157 -36.28 10.89 -3.19
C SER A 157 -36.38 9.48 -3.81
N GLY A 158 -36.61 8.43 -3.00
CA GLY A 158 -36.61 7.03 -3.42
C GLY A 158 -35.21 6.42 -3.59
N VAL A 159 -34.15 7.16 -3.24
CA VAL A 159 -32.77 6.68 -3.34
C VAL A 159 -32.45 5.78 -2.14
N LEU A 160 -31.89 4.60 -2.41
CA LEU A 160 -31.42 3.68 -1.37
C LEU A 160 -30.34 4.33 -0.50
N VAL A 161 -30.48 4.21 0.82
CA VAL A 161 -29.45 4.66 1.76
C VAL A 161 -28.45 3.53 1.98
N LEU A 162 -27.17 3.82 1.78
CA LEU A 162 -26.06 2.93 2.14
C LEU A 162 -25.62 3.22 3.58
N ASP A 163 -25.19 2.18 4.29
CA ASP A 163 -24.72 2.28 5.68
C ASP A 163 -23.47 3.17 5.72
N SER A 164 -23.52 4.23 6.55
CA SER A 164 -22.46 5.24 6.68
C SER A 164 -21.13 4.66 7.17
N ASP A 165 -21.17 3.52 7.86
CA ASP A 165 -19.96 2.84 8.32
C ASP A 165 -19.22 2.14 7.17
N THR A 166 -19.89 2.03 6.01
CA THR A 166 -19.38 1.31 4.84
C THR A 166 -19.32 2.18 3.58
N TRP A 167 -20.01 3.32 3.53
CA TRP A 167 -20.09 4.23 2.38
C TRP A 167 -20.20 5.70 2.81
N PRO A 168 -19.52 6.67 2.17
CA PRO A 168 -18.74 6.57 0.94
C PRO A 168 -17.40 5.85 1.13
N ASN A 169 -17.01 5.04 0.14
CA ASN A 169 -15.78 4.29 0.18
C ASN A 169 -15.13 4.15 -1.20
N THR A 170 -13.83 4.43 -1.26
CA THR A 170 -12.97 4.25 -2.43
C THR A 170 -11.71 3.46 -2.09
N GLY A 171 -11.78 2.64 -1.04
CA GLY A 171 -10.66 1.79 -0.67
C GLY A 171 -10.41 0.74 -1.75
N ILE A 172 -9.14 0.47 -2.02
CA ILE A 172 -8.71 -0.29 -3.20
C ILE A 172 -9.29 -1.71 -3.20
N GLY A 173 -9.49 -2.33 -2.04
CA GLY A 173 -10.03 -3.68 -1.86
C GLY A 173 -11.45 -3.72 -1.27
N ARG A 174 -12.28 -2.69 -1.52
CA ARG A 174 -13.70 -2.63 -1.15
C ARG A 174 -14.46 -3.90 -1.53
N LEU A 175 -15.28 -4.45 -0.65
CA LEU A 175 -16.11 -5.63 -0.96
C LEU A 175 -17.47 -5.13 -1.46
N ASN A 176 -17.79 -5.41 -2.73
CA ASN A 176 -18.96 -4.84 -3.40
C ASN A 176 -20.22 -5.70 -3.21
N PRO A 177 -21.42 -5.10 -3.37
CA PRO A 177 -22.69 -5.82 -3.26
C PRO A 177 -22.87 -7.00 -4.23
N ASP A 178 -22.25 -6.92 -5.42
CA ASP A 178 -22.25 -7.97 -6.44
C ASP A 178 -21.22 -9.09 -6.20
N GLY A 179 -20.46 -9.00 -5.09
CA GLY A 179 -19.41 -9.95 -4.73
C GLY A 179 -18.05 -9.71 -5.38
N SER A 180 -17.94 -8.76 -6.32
CA SER A 180 -16.65 -8.39 -6.91
C SER A 180 -15.76 -7.63 -5.92
N LEU A 181 -14.44 -7.74 -6.08
CA LEU A 181 -13.48 -7.17 -5.14
C LEU A 181 -12.84 -5.88 -5.68
N GLY A 182 -12.85 -4.85 -4.85
CA GLY A 182 -12.14 -3.58 -5.00
C GLY A 182 -12.90 -2.42 -5.61
N SER A 183 -12.18 -1.33 -5.86
CA SER A 183 -12.74 -0.10 -6.42
C SER A 183 -11.91 0.39 -7.59
N CYS A 184 -12.42 0.24 -8.83
CA CYS A 184 -11.76 0.77 -10.03
C CYS A 184 -11.64 2.31 -10.00
N ALA A 185 -12.41 3.00 -9.18
CA ALA A 185 -12.31 4.45 -9.01
C ALA A 185 -11.22 4.86 -7.98
N ALA A 186 -10.42 3.93 -7.46
CA ALA A 186 -9.38 4.24 -6.49
C ALA A 186 -8.24 5.07 -7.10
N CYS A 187 -7.92 4.88 -8.39
CA CYS A 187 -6.82 5.58 -9.04
C CYS A 187 -7.25 6.56 -10.17
N HIS A 188 -8.20 6.16 -11.01
CA HIS A 188 -8.78 7.06 -12.00
C HIS A 188 -10.21 7.42 -11.56
N ASN A 189 -10.31 8.55 -10.87
CA ASN A 189 -11.50 8.92 -10.12
C ASN A 189 -12.73 9.08 -11.01
N ARG A 190 -13.88 8.66 -10.48
CA ARG A 190 -15.19 8.99 -11.06
C ARG A 190 -15.41 10.52 -10.99
N HIS A 191 -16.04 11.16 -11.97
CA HIS A 191 -16.59 10.63 -13.22
C HIS A 191 -15.76 11.00 -14.45
N TYR A 192 -14.50 11.45 -14.25
CA TYR A 192 -13.56 11.70 -15.34
C TYR A 192 -12.98 10.40 -15.90
N PHE A 193 -12.68 9.43 -15.03
CA PHE A 193 -11.99 8.17 -15.37
C PHE A 193 -10.74 8.41 -16.23
N SER A 194 -9.91 9.37 -15.79
CA SER A 194 -8.74 9.82 -16.55
C SER A 194 -7.56 8.88 -16.34
N ALA A 195 -7.09 8.24 -17.42
CA ALA A 195 -5.84 7.48 -17.39
C ALA A 195 -4.63 8.37 -17.03
N ALA A 196 -4.65 9.65 -17.44
CA ALA A 196 -3.62 10.60 -17.06
C ALA A 196 -3.58 10.83 -15.55
N GLN A 197 -4.74 10.86 -14.88
CA GLN A 197 -4.80 10.98 -13.42
C GLN A 197 -4.18 9.76 -12.73
N ALA A 198 -4.50 8.55 -13.19
CA ALA A 198 -3.93 7.32 -12.62
C ALA A 198 -2.40 7.19 -12.84
N ARG A 199 -1.82 7.96 -13.77
CA ARG A 199 -0.38 7.99 -14.03
C ARG A 199 0.37 9.00 -13.15
N GLU A 200 -0.36 9.85 -12.44
CA GLU A 200 0.19 10.85 -11.54
C GLU A 200 0.55 10.22 -10.19
N PRO A 201 1.76 10.46 -9.65
CA PRO A 201 2.17 9.95 -8.35
C PRO A 201 1.26 10.36 -7.19
N ASP A 202 0.67 11.56 -7.24
CA ASP A 202 -0.19 12.13 -6.19
C ASP A 202 -1.42 11.27 -5.91
N ASP A 203 -1.91 10.55 -6.92
CA ASP A 203 -3.07 9.69 -6.79
C ASP A 203 -2.76 8.44 -5.94
N CYS A 204 -1.56 7.89 -6.08
CA CYS A 204 -1.05 6.81 -5.21
C CYS A 204 -0.86 7.31 -3.77
N GLY A 205 -0.45 8.57 -3.62
CA GLY A 205 -0.18 9.24 -2.33
C GLY A 205 -1.40 9.40 -1.43
N LYS A 206 -2.62 9.10 -1.89
CA LYS A 206 -3.80 8.98 -1.01
C LYS A 206 -3.63 7.87 0.03
N CYS A 207 -3.00 6.75 -0.35
CA CYS A 207 -2.91 5.54 0.47
C CYS A 207 -1.46 5.13 0.77
N HIS A 208 -0.54 5.39 -0.15
CA HIS A 208 0.87 4.99 -0.06
C HIS A 208 1.72 6.11 0.55
N LEU A 209 1.44 6.42 1.81
CA LEU A 209 2.06 7.51 2.57
C LEU A 209 2.21 7.14 4.04
N GLY A 210 2.82 8.03 4.82
CA GLY A 210 2.78 7.98 6.28
C GLY A 210 3.86 7.08 6.90
N PRO A 211 3.73 6.78 8.20
CA PRO A 211 4.86 6.30 9.00
C PRO A 211 5.31 4.87 8.69
N ASP A 212 4.42 4.04 8.14
CA ASP A 212 4.65 2.61 7.92
C ASP A 212 4.94 2.24 6.47
N HIS A 213 4.50 3.06 5.52
CA HIS A 213 4.82 2.88 4.10
C HIS A 213 4.85 4.20 3.33
N PRO A 214 5.85 5.08 3.57
CA PRO A 214 5.94 6.41 2.97
C PRO A 214 6.43 6.39 1.52
N GLN A 215 5.83 5.56 0.66
CA GLN A 215 6.29 5.40 -0.71
C GLN A 215 6.14 6.69 -1.52
N TYR A 216 5.10 7.50 -1.26
CA TYR A 216 4.93 8.79 -1.91
C TYR A 216 5.99 9.80 -1.47
N GLU A 217 6.31 9.88 -0.18
CA GLU A 217 7.34 10.76 0.33
C GLU A 217 8.73 10.36 -0.18
N ILE A 218 9.04 9.06 -0.18
CA ILE A 218 10.26 8.50 -0.76
C ILE A 218 10.36 8.86 -2.25
N TYR A 219 9.27 8.68 -3.00
CA TYR A 219 9.25 9.04 -4.41
C TYR A 219 9.55 10.53 -4.61
N ARG A 220 8.92 11.41 -3.81
CA ARG A 220 9.09 12.86 -3.91
C ARG A 220 10.50 13.34 -3.59
N GLU A 221 11.21 12.70 -2.67
CA GLU A 221 12.62 13.03 -2.41
C GLU A 221 13.57 12.47 -3.48
N SER A 222 13.18 11.37 -4.15
CA SER A 222 14.01 10.74 -5.17
C SER A 222 14.20 11.64 -6.40
N LYS A 223 15.28 11.37 -7.16
CA LYS A 223 15.50 12.06 -8.44
C LYS A 223 14.39 11.80 -9.46
N HIS A 224 13.69 10.66 -9.38
CA HIS A 224 12.54 10.39 -10.23
C HIS A 224 11.38 11.36 -9.94
N GLY A 225 11.03 11.56 -8.67
CA GLY A 225 9.96 12.51 -8.30
C GLY A 225 10.33 13.95 -8.57
N ILE A 226 11.60 14.34 -8.32
CA ILE A 226 12.09 15.68 -8.66
C ILE A 226 11.98 15.94 -10.17
N ASN A 227 12.41 14.99 -11.00
CA ASN A 227 12.32 15.12 -12.45
C ASN A 227 10.87 15.16 -12.94
N PHE A 228 9.99 14.35 -12.35
CA PHE A 228 8.57 14.36 -12.72
C PHE A 228 7.94 15.73 -12.49
N ILE A 229 8.19 16.34 -11.32
CA ILE A 229 7.67 17.69 -11.02
C ILE A 229 8.26 18.72 -11.99
N ALA A 230 9.56 18.65 -12.27
CA ALA A 230 10.25 19.60 -13.14
C ALA A 230 9.83 19.50 -14.62
N HIS A 231 9.47 18.30 -15.08
CA HIS A 231 9.24 18.00 -16.50
C HIS A 231 7.86 17.38 -16.76
N LYS A 232 6.87 17.68 -15.91
CA LYS A 232 5.52 17.09 -15.99
C LYS A 232 4.88 17.28 -17.36
N ASP A 233 5.04 18.46 -17.97
CA ASP A 233 4.45 18.77 -19.29
C ASP A 233 5.09 17.94 -20.42
N GLU A 234 6.26 17.35 -20.20
CA GLU A 234 6.96 16.47 -21.15
C GLU A 234 6.57 14.98 -20.98
N MET A 235 5.77 14.65 -19.96
CA MET A 235 5.41 13.27 -19.65
C MET A 235 4.33 12.69 -20.57
N ASN A 236 3.62 13.51 -21.36
CA ASN A 236 2.59 13.03 -22.31
C ASN A 236 1.54 12.11 -21.63
N LEU A 237 1.08 12.48 -20.44
CA LEU A 237 0.31 11.63 -19.53
C LEU A 237 -1.03 11.13 -20.12
N ASP A 238 -1.56 11.77 -21.17
CA ASP A 238 -2.81 11.37 -21.81
C ASP A 238 -2.62 10.47 -23.05
N ALA A 239 -1.38 10.07 -23.37
CA ALA A 239 -1.09 9.20 -24.52
C ALA A 239 -1.67 7.79 -24.37
N HIS A 240 -2.04 7.20 -25.51
CA HIS A 240 -2.52 5.82 -25.61
C HIS A 240 -1.94 5.17 -26.89
N PRO A 241 -0.94 4.26 -26.78
CA PRO A 241 -0.31 3.77 -25.55
C PRO A 241 0.55 4.84 -24.83
N TRP A 242 1.05 4.52 -23.64
CA TRP A 242 1.98 5.35 -22.87
C TRP A 242 3.15 4.48 -22.40
N ILE A 243 4.20 4.48 -23.20
CA ILE A 243 5.34 3.56 -23.13
C ILE A 243 6.60 4.35 -22.76
N VAL A 244 7.23 3.99 -21.64
CA VAL A 244 8.50 4.60 -21.24
C VAL A 244 9.60 4.24 -22.24
N GLY A 245 10.41 5.23 -22.63
CA GLY A 245 11.43 5.07 -23.69
C GLY A 245 10.93 5.40 -25.10
N GLU A 246 9.61 5.44 -25.31
CA GLU A 246 9.00 5.77 -26.62
C GLU A 246 8.13 7.03 -26.54
N ASP A 247 7.12 7.04 -25.67
CA ASP A 247 6.16 8.13 -25.54
C ASP A 247 6.62 9.22 -24.56
N TYR A 248 7.52 8.87 -23.64
CA TYR A 248 8.14 9.78 -22.66
C TYR A 248 9.46 9.21 -22.13
N VAL A 249 10.37 10.10 -21.75
CA VAL A 249 11.66 9.77 -21.11
C VAL A 249 12.01 10.69 -19.94
N ALA A 250 11.18 11.68 -19.65
CA ALA A 250 11.51 12.77 -18.72
C ALA A 250 11.64 12.30 -17.25
N ALA A 251 10.75 11.41 -16.81
CA ALA A 251 10.77 10.82 -15.49
C ALA A 251 10.01 9.49 -15.44
N ALA A 252 10.23 8.71 -14.38
CA ALA A 252 9.35 7.60 -14.01
C ALA A 252 8.35 8.05 -12.94
N THR A 253 7.12 7.53 -13.00
CA THR A 253 6.11 7.64 -11.94
C THR A 253 5.86 6.29 -11.27
N CYS A 254 5.04 6.29 -10.21
CA CYS A 254 4.55 5.05 -9.59
C CYS A 254 3.95 4.11 -10.64
N ALA A 255 3.10 4.65 -11.53
CA ALA A 255 2.48 3.91 -12.61
C ALA A 255 3.49 3.44 -13.67
N THR A 256 4.52 4.23 -14.00
CA THR A 256 5.61 3.80 -14.91
C THR A 256 6.22 2.49 -14.42
N CYS A 257 6.62 2.45 -13.15
CA CYS A 257 7.31 1.31 -12.57
C CYS A 257 6.41 0.11 -12.34
N HIS A 258 5.19 0.30 -11.84
CA HIS A 258 4.37 -0.82 -11.33
C HIS A 258 3.25 -1.30 -12.25
N MET A 259 2.85 -0.53 -13.27
CA MET A 259 1.64 -0.84 -14.05
C MET A 259 1.78 -0.61 -15.55
N SER A 260 2.48 0.43 -15.97
CA SER A 260 2.49 0.92 -17.35
C SER A 260 3.38 0.06 -18.25
N ALA A 261 3.10 0.09 -19.54
CA ALA A 261 3.84 -0.68 -20.53
C ALA A 261 5.28 -0.19 -20.70
N THR A 262 6.14 -1.12 -21.12
CA THR A 262 7.43 -0.87 -21.75
C THR A 262 7.34 -1.38 -23.20
N PRO A 263 8.37 -1.20 -24.04
CA PRO A 263 8.40 -1.82 -25.37
C PRO A 263 8.26 -3.35 -25.34
N ASN A 264 8.63 -3.99 -24.22
CA ASN A 264 8.70 -5.44 -24.08
C ASN A 264 7.59 -6.04 -23.21
N GLN A 265 6.81 -5.24 -22.49
CA GLN A 265 5.74 -5.75 -21.63
C GLN A 265 4.49 -4.84 -21.66
N PRO A 266 3.27 -5.42 -21.66
CA PRO A 266 2.02 -4.66 -21.69
C PRO A 266 1.71 -3.97 -20.36
N VAL A 267 0.66 -3.16 -20.36
CA VAL A 267 0.06 -2.62 -19.12
C VAL A 267 -0.54 -3.77 -18.29
N THR A 268 -0.41 -3.68 -16.97
CA THR A 268 -1.03 -4.60 -16.01
C THR A 268 -1.76 -3.85 -14.89
N HIS A 269 -2.90 -4.38 -14.45
CA HIS A 269 -3.60 -3.97 -13.23
C HIS A 269 -3.29 -4.87 -12.02
N ASP A 270 -2.36 -5.83 -12.15
CA ASP A 270 -1.77 -6.55 -11.03
C ASP A 270 -0.40 -5.95 -10.68
N VAL A 271 -0.39 -4.97 -9.77
CA VAL A 271 0.84 -4.30 -9.31
C VAL A 271 1.87 -5.25 -8.69
N GLY A 272 1.45 -6.47 -8.34
CA GLY A 272 2.33 -7.50 -7.81
C GLY A 272 3.33 -8.03 -8.84
N GLU A 273 3.02 -7.99 -10.14
CA GLU A 273 3.78 -8.63 -11.23
C GLU A 273 5.23 -8.11 -11.38
N ARG A 274 5.59 -7.02 -10.70
CA ARG A 274 6.94 -6.41 -10.70
C ARG A 274 7.59 -6.33 -9.30
N ILE A 275 7.04 -7.03 -8.31
CA ILE A 275 7.53 -6.99 -6.92
C ILE A 275 8.35 -8.24 -6.60
N SER A 276 9.62 -8.09 -6.21
CA SER A 276 10.47 -9.23 -5.82
C SER A 276 10.44 -9.56 -4.33
N TRP A 277 10.17 -8.56 -3.48
CA TRP A 277 10.19 -8.65 -2.02
C TRP A 277 8.83 -8.25 -1.44
N THR A 278 8.38 -8.94 -0.40
CA THR A 278 7.38 -8.38 0.51
C THR A 278 8.10 -7.66 1.65
N LEU A 279 7.98 -6.33 1.68
CA LEU A 279 8.61 -5.47 2.70
C LEU A 279 7.71 -5.16 3.91
N ARG A 280 6.45 -5.62 3.86
CA ARG A 280 5.46 -5.45 4.93
C ARG A 280 5.79 -6.20 6.23
N PRO A 281 6.22 -7.48 6.22
CA PRO A 281 6.39 -8.24 7.46
C PRO A 281 7.59 -7.77 8.31
N PRO A 282 7.67 -8.19 9.59
CA PRO A 282 8.82 -7.91 10.44
C PRO A 282 10.13 -8.34 9.79
N ILE A 283 10.15 -9.54 9.20
CA ILE A 283 11.27 -10.08 8.41
C ILE A 283 10.81 -10.19 6.96
N SER A 284 11.49 -9.50 6.05
CA SER A 284 11.13 -9.50 4.63
C SER A 284 11.46 -10.84 3.96
N GLU A 285 10.57 -11.32 3.09
CA GLU A 285 10.78 -12.54 2.30
C GLU A 285 10.57 -12.24 0.81
N LYS A 286 11.09 -13.12 -0.07
CA LYS A 286 10.73 -13.07 -1.49
C LYS A 286 9.23 -13.31 -1.64
N VAL A 287 8.58 -12.60 -2.56
CA VAL A 287 7.11 -12.53 -2.63
C VAL A 287 6.42 -13.89 -2.88
N ASP A 288 7.13 -14.82 -3.50
CA ASP A 288 6.68 -16.17 -3.81
C ASP A 288 6.96 -17.19 -2.69
N ALA A 289 7.76 -16.83 -1.67
CA ALA A 289 8.22 -17.77 -0.63
C ALA A 289 7.06 -18.47 0.10
N VAL A 290 6.02 -17.72 0.48
CA VAL A 290 4.84 -18.29 1.17
C VAL A 290 4.05 -19.21 0.24
N ALA A 291 3.87 -18.82 -1.02
CA ALA A 291 3.14 -19.63 -2.01
C ALA A 291 3.87 -20.95 -2.28
N LEU A 292 5.19 -20.91 -2.42
CA LEU A 292 6.04 -22.10 -2.58
C LEU A 292 5.95 -23.04 -1.39
N LYS A 293 6.00 -22.52 -0.14
CA LYS A 293 5.80 -23.32 1.09
C LYS A 293 4.41 -24.00 1.12
N GLN A 294 3.41 -23.41 0.47
CA GLN A 294 2.05 -23.94 0.36
C GLN A 294 1.82 -24.84 -0.87
N GLY A 295 2.86 -25.10 -1.68
CA GLY A 295 2.74 -25.89 -2.91
C GLY A 295 1.92 -25.20 -4.01
N LYS A 296 1.75 -23.88 -3.94
CA LYS A 296 1.04 -23.10 -4.97
C LYS A 296 2.01 -22.66 -6.05
N GLN A 297 1.60 -22.82 -7.30
CA GLN A 297 2.32 -22.26 -8.43
C GLN A 297 1.95 -20.78 -8.60
N VAL A 298 2.95 -19.90 -8.51
CA VAL A 298 2.83 -18.46 -8.72
C VAL A 298 4.00 -17.98 -9.58
N MET A 299 3.91 -16.79 -10.16
CA MET A 299 5.03 -16.15 -10.85
C MET A 299 6.24 -16.02 -9.89
N PRO A 300 7.42 -16.59 -10.24
CA PRO A 300 8.61 -16.52 -9.40
C PRO A 300 9.10 -15.10 -9.18
N TRP A 301 9.75 -14.84 -8.04
CA TRP A 301 10.28 -13.52 -7.73
C TRP A 301 11.34 -13.04 -8.74
N GLN A 302 12.08 -13.98 -9.36
CA GLN A 302 13.07 -13.69 -10.38
C GLN A 302 12.43 -13.12 -11.65
N GLU A 303 11.29 -13.68 -12.05
CA GLU A 303 10.52 -13.17 -13.19
C GLU A 303 9.98 -11.76 -12.88
N ARG A 304 9.43 -11.56 -11.68
CA ARG A 304 8.98 -10.23 -11.22
C ARG A 304 10.11 -9.21 -11.19
N ARG A 305 11.31 -9.61 -10.73
CA ARG A 305 12.53 -8.77 -10.76
C ARG A 305 12.94 -8.46 -12.19
N SER A 306 12.87 -9.43 -13.10
CA SER A 306 13.14 -9.21 -14.53
C SER A 306 12.16 -8.21 -15.14
N ASN A 307 10.87 -8.34 -14.83
CA ASN A 307 9.84 -7.40 -15.29
C ASN A 307 10.10 -5.97 -14.81
N MET A 308 10.55 -5.78 -13.56
CA MET A 308 10.93 -4.45 -13.08
C MET A 308 12.22 -3.95 -13.72
N LYS A 309 13.25 -4.81 -13.86
CA LYS A 309 14.50 -4.44 -14.53
C LYS A 309 14.28 -3.98 -15.97
N ASP A 310 13.34 -4.60 -16.68
CA ASP A 310 12.92 -4.18 -18.02
C ASP A 310 12.40 -2.73 -18.05
N VAL A 311 11.73 -2.26 -16.99
CA VAL A 311 11.38 -0.83 -16.86
C VAL A 311 12.63 0.03 -16.68
N CYS A 312 13.53 -0.38 -15.78
CA CYS A 312 14.73 0.40 -15.44
C CYS A 312 15.64 0.63 -16.65
N VAL A 313 15.82 -0.39 -17.49
CA VAL A 313 16.74 -0.33 -18.65
C VAL A 313 16.25 0.54 -19.80
N GLN A 314 15.00 1.03 -19.76
CA GLN A 314 14.52 2.00 -20.74
C GLN A 314 15.21 3.37 -20.58
N CYS A 315 15.82 3.63 -19.40
CA CYS A 315 16.54 4.88 -19.11
C CYS A 315 17.97 4.66 -18.56
N HIS A 316 18.27 3.50 -17.99
CA HIS A 316 19.54 3.23 -17.30
C HIS A 316 20.34 2.11 -17.95
N SER A 317 21.67 2.19 -17.84
CA SER A 317 22.55 1.09 -18.25
C SER A 317 22.32 -0.16 -17.37
N GLN A 318 22.56 -1.35 -17.93
CA GLN A 318 22.44 -2.61 -17.20
C GLN A 318 23.26 -2.61 -15.90
N GLN A 319 24.51 -2.14 -15.93
CA GLN A 319 25.38 -2.11 -14.76
C GLN A 319 24.78 -1.29 -13.62
N TYR A 320 24.20 -0.12 -13.93
CA TYR A 320 23.56 0.72 -12.92
C TYR A 320 22.37 -0.01 -12.27
N VAL A 321 21.55 -0.68 -13.08
CA VAL A 321 20.38 -1.43 -12.61
C VAL A 321 20.79 -2.60 -11.72
N GLU A 322 21.83 -3.36 -12.11
CA GLU A 322 22.33 -4.46 -11.29
C GLU A 322 22.89 -3.97 -9.96
N SER A 323 23.75 -2.95 -9.97
CA SER A 323 24.32 -2.39 -8.74
C SER A 323 23.26 -1.79 -7.80
N PHE A 324 22.20 -1.18 -8.35
CA PHE A 324 21.06 -0.73 -7.53
C PHE A 324 20.40 -1.91 -6.81
N TYR A 325 20.17 -3.01 -7.52
CA TYR A 325 19.50 -4.16 -6.93
C TYR A 325 20.36 -4.92 -5.93
N GLU A 326 21.68 -4.97 -6.12
CA GLU A 326 22.62 -5.46 -5.11
C GLU A 326 22.51 -4.63 -3.83
N GLN A 327 22.60 -3.30 -3.92
CA GLN A 327 22.47 -2.40 -2.76
C GLN A 327 21.12 -2.53 -2.05
N TYR A 328 20.02 -2.65 -2.81
CA TYR A 328 18.69 -2.86 -2.25
C TYR A 328 18.60 -4.21 -1.53
N ASP A 329 19.05 -5.30 -2.16
CA ASP A 329 19.02 -6.63 -1.57
C ASP A 329 19.91 -6.71 -0.32
N ASP A 330 21.08 -6.06 -0.32
CA ASP A 330 22.00 -5.95 0.82
C ASP A 330 21.37 -5.20 2.00
N LEU A 331 20.65 -4.09 1.77
CA LEU A 331 19.98 -3.37 2.86
C LEU A 331 18.87 -4.21 3.48
N VAL A 332 18.07 -4.90 2.66
CA VAL A 332 17.03 -5.82 3.17
C VAL A 332 17.66 -6.92 4.01
N GLY A 333 18.78 -7.48 3.54
CA GLY A 333 19.58 -8.47 4.27
C GLY A 333 20.10 -7.93 5.61
N LEU A 334 20.72 -6.74 5.61
CA LEU A 334 21.22 -6.07 6.82
C LEU A 334 20.11 -5.90 7.85
N TYR A 335 18.98 -5.32 7.45
CA TYR A 335 17.86 -5.12 8.35
C TYR A 335 17.36 -6.45 8.92
N ASN A 336 17.10 -7.44 8.04
CA ASN A 336 16.55 -8.73 8.45
C ASN A 336 17.47 -9.43 9.45
N TYR A 337 18.75 -9.57 9.11
CA TYR A 337 19.72 -10.33 9.90
C TYR A 337 20.05 -9.66 11.23
N LYS A 338 20.32 -8.35 11.21
CA LYS A 338 20.83 -7.62 12.38
C LYS A 338 19.73 -7.18 13.35
N PHE A 339 18.51 -6.92 12.85
CA PHE A 339 17.46 -6.29 13.66
C PHE A 339 16.15 -7.09 13.64
N GLY A 340 15.62 -7.37 12.45
CA GLY A 340 14.31 -8.00 12.28
C GLY A 340 14.22 -9.39 12.90
N GLU A 341 15.16 -10.28 12.58
CA GLU A 341 15.24 -11.65 13.11
C GLU A 341 15.49 -11.65 14.63
N PRO A 342 16.54 -11.01 15.18
CA PRO A 342 16.77 -10.96 16.61
C PRO A 342 15.60 -10.41 17.42
N ALA A 343 14.99 -9.30 16.99
CA ALA A 343 13.88 -8.69 17.71
C ALA A 343 12.64 -9.60 17.70
N THR A 344 12.35 -10.23 16.55
CA THR A 344 11.24 -11.17 16.42
C THR A 344 11.43 -12.39 17.32
N ASP A 345 12.64 -12.95 17.38
CA ASP A 345 12.94 -14.13 18.17
C ASP A 345 12.90 -13.83 19.67
N LEU A 346 13.39 -12.66 20.10
CA LEU A 346 13.30 -12.21 21.49
C LEU A 346 11.85 -12.04 21.94
N ILE A 347 10.99 -11.35 21.17
CA ILE A 347 9.57 -11.21 21.52
C ILE A 347 8.88 -12.59 21.62
N LYS A 348 9.12 -13.48 20.66
CA LYS A 348 8.57 -14.85 20.72
C LYS A 348 9.08 -15.62 21.94
N GLY A 349 10.36 -15.49 22.25
CA GLY A 349 10.99 -16.10 23.42
C GLY A 349 10.38 -15.61 24.72
N LEU A 350 10.24 -14.30 24.91
CA LEU A 350 9.62 -13.70 26.10
C LEU A 350 8.18 -14.21 26.30
N LYS A 351 7.37 -14.27 25.23
CA LYS A 351 6.01 -14.84 25.27
C LYS A 351 6.02 -16.33 25.64
N ALA A 352 6.83 -17.12 24.95
CA ALA A 352 6.90 -18.57 25.17
C ALA A 352 7.40 -18.94 26.58
N ASN A 353 8.28 -18.11 27.14
CA ASN A 353 8.85 -18.28 28.47
C ASN A 353 7.96 -17.66 29.57
N GLY A 354 6.80 -17.09 29.23
CA GLY A 354 5.86 -16.50 30.20
C GLY A 354 6.41 -15.28 30.92
N LEU A 355 7.23 -14.47 30.23
CA LEU A 355 7.79 -13.22 30.75
C LEU A 355 6.95 -11.99 30.37
N ILE A 356 6.18 -12.11 29.29
CA ILE A 356 5.16 -11.14 28.84
C ILE A 356 3.93 -11.93 28.41
N THR A 357 2.78 -11.26 28.25
CA THR A 357 1.54 -11.97 27.90
C THR A 357 1.60 -12.52 26.46
N ALA A 358 1.00 -13.70 26.27
CA ALA A 358 1.01 -14.39 24.98
C ALA A 358 -0.28 -14.18 24.18
N ASP A 359 -1.39 -13.98 24.88
CA ASP A 359 -2.76 -13.96 24.37
C ASP A 359 -3.39 -12.55 24.31
N ILE A 360 -2.79 -11.59 25.01
CA ILE A 360 -3.12 -10.17 24.90
C ILE A 360 -2.05 -9.52 24.00
N ALA A 361 -2.48 -8.56 23.18
CA ALA A 361 -1.60 -7.84 22.29
C ALA A 361 -1.64 -6.36 22.64
N PHE A 362 -0.47 -5.72 22.62
CA PHE A 362 -0.24 -4.32 22.93
C PHE A 362 -0.54 -3.93 24.39
N ASP A 363 -0.55 -4.89 25.32
CA ASP A 363 -0.64 -4.63 26.76
C ASP A 363 0.73 -4.44 27.42
N ASP A 364 1.79 -5.00 26.83
CA ASP A 364 3.15 -4.81 27.28
C ASP A 364 3.87 -3.71 26.49
N LYS A 365 4.60 -2.83 27.19
CA LYS A 365 5.33 -1.69 26.57
C LYS A 365 6.26 -2.16 25.44
N ILE A 366 6.97 -3.27 25.65
CA ILE A 366 7.92 -3.82 24.68
C ILE A 366 7.26 -4.22 23.35
N GLU A 367 5.96 -4.54 23.34
CA GLU A 367 5.25 -4.87 22.12
C GLU A 367 5.05 -3.63 21.23
N TRP A 368 4.84 -2.46 21.84
CA TRP A 368 4.81 -1.18 21.12
C TRP A 368 6.18 -0.82 20.56
N THR A 369 7.24 -0.96 21.36
CA THR A 369 8.62 -0.72 20.93
C THR A 369 8.99 -1.65 19.77
N TYR A 370 8.68 -2.93 19.88
CA TYR A 370 8.87 -3.88 18.79
C TYR A 370 8.05 -3.51 17.55
N PHE A 371 6.77 -3.14 17.73
CA PHE A 371 5.91 -2.71 16.63
C PHE A 371 6.52 -1.52 15.88
N TYR A 372 6.93 -0.46 16.57
CA TYR A 372 7.56 0.69 15.89
C TYR A 372 8.85 0.33 15.17
N LEU A 373 9.68 -0.54 15.77
CA LEU A 373 10.94 -1.00 15.18
C LEU A 373 10.73 -1.61 13.80
N TRP A 374 9.79 -2.54 13.68
CA TRP A 374 9.62 -3.27 12.41
C TRP A 374 8.56 -2.65 11.49
N HIS A 375 7.46 -2.14 12.06
CA HIS A 375 6.30 -1.62 11.31
C HIS A 375 6.58 -0.24 10.73
N HIS A 376 7.23 0.65 11.47
CA HIS A 376 7.55 1.99 10.99
C HIS A 376 8.97 2.03 10.44
N GLU A 377 9.96 1.94 11.31
CA GLU A 377 11.36 2.25 10.97
C GLU A 377 11.95 1.22 10.01
N GLY A 378 11.71 -0.06 10.30
CA GLY A 378 12.15 -1.15 9.45
C GLY A 378 11.51 -1.16 8.06
N ARG A 379 10.21 -0.84 7.96
CA ARG A 379 9.56 -0.66 6.65
C ARG A 379 10.12 0.55 5.92
N ARG A 380 10.25 1.70 6.58
CA ARG A 380 10.84 2.93 6.01
C ARG A 380 12.22 2.70 5.43
N ALA A 381 13.12 2.06 6.19
CA ALA A 381 14.48 1.76 5.72
C ALA A 381 14.49 0.95 4.42
N ARG A 382 13.76 -0.17 4.42
CA ARG A 382 13.72 -1.10 3.28
C ARG A 382 13.01 -0.51 2.07
N MET A 383 11.92 0.24 2.28
CA MET A 383 11.21 0.94 1.21
C MET A 383 12.03 2.10 0.65
N GLY A 384 12.74 2.86 1.50
CA GLY A 384 13.66 3.91 1.09
C GLY A 384 14.70 3.39 0.09
N ALA A 385 15.33 2.26 0.38
CA ALA A 385 16.30 1.67 -0.55
C ALA A 385 15.65 1.24 -1.87
N SER A 386 14.45 0.66 -1.79
CA SER A 386 13.74 0.15 -2.97
C SER A 386 13.34 1.22 -3.99
N MET A 387 13.34 2.51 -3.60
CA MET A 387 12.90 3.62 -4.45
C MET A 387 13.91 4.80 -4.44
N MET A 388 15.16 4.54 -4.04
CA MET A 388 16.24 5.54 -4.01
C MET A 388 15.94 6.78 -3.15
N GLY A 389 15.35 6.54 -1.99
CA GLY A 389 15.15 7.55 -0.95
C GLY A 389 16.21 7.47 0.15
N PRO A 390 17.32 8.22 0.06
CA PRO A 390 18.43 8.09 1.00
C PRO A 390 18.08 8.52 2.43
N ASP A 391 17.18 9.48 2.60
CA ASP A 391 16.81 9.97 3.94
C ASP A 391 15.90 8.96 4.65
N TYR A 392 14.97 8.36 3.91
CA TYR A 392 14.15 7.25 4.38
C TYR A 392 14.93 5.95 4.59
N THR A 393 15.99 5.72 3.82
CA THR A 393 16.92 4.63 4.09
C THR A 393 17.67 4.85 5.40
N GLN A 394 18.16 6.07 5.64
CA GLN A 394 19.05 6.35 6.75
C GLN A 394 18.33 6.98 7.95
N TRP A 395 18.06 8.28 7.91
CA TRP A 395 17.66 9.06 9.08
C TRP A 395 16.25 8.74 9.57
N HIS A 396 15.32 8.46 8.66
CA HIS A 396 13.98 7.97 9.01
C HIS A 396 13.88 6.43 8.99
N GLY A 397 14.99 5.74 8.74
CA GLY A 397 15.06 4.29 8.58
C GLY A 397 16.08 3.67 9.54
N MET A 398 17.23 3.26 9.01
CA MET A 398 18.23 2.48 9.75
C MET A 398 18.76 3.18 11.00
N TYR A 399 18.80 4.51 11.03
CA TYR A 399 19.16 5.27 12.23
C TYR A 399 18.15 5.04 13.35
N GLU A 400 16.86 5.24 13.08
CA GLU A 400 15.79 5.02 14.07
C GLU A 400 15.66 3.54 14.44
N VAL A 401 15.82 2.61 13.47
CA VAL A 401 15.88 1.16 13.77
C VAL A 401 17.00 0.85 14.76
N ALA A 402 18.20 1.39 14.54
CA ALA A 402 19.34 1.14 15.42
C ALA A 402 19.11 1.76 16.80
N ASP A 403 18.68 3.02 16.87
CA ASP A 403 18.38 3.71 18.12
C ASP A 403 17.33 2.93 18.92
N ARG A 404 16.19 2.60 18.31
CA ARG A 404 15.12 1.85 18.98
C ARG A 404 15.57 0.46 19.41
N PHE A 405 16.32 -0.26 18.58
CA PHE A 405 16.81 -1.59 18.94
C PHE A 405 17.72 -1.53 20.17
N TYR A 406 18.74 -0.67 20.15
CA TYR A 406 19.77 -0.66 21.19
C TYR A 406 19.38 0.12 22.45
N MET A 407 18.62 1.20 22.32
CA MET A 407 18.33 2.13 23.41
C MET A 407 16.97 1.91 24.07
N GLU A 408 16.02 1.25 23.39
CA GLU A 408 14.69 0.98 23.94
C GLU A 408 14.44 -0.54 24.06
N PHE A 409 14.46 -1.24 22.93
CA PHE A 409 14.03 -2.64 22.85
C PHE A 409 14.91 -3.57 23.70
N LEU A 410 16.23 -3.54 23.54
CA LEU A 410 17.13 -4.40 24.32
C LEU A 410 17.08 -4.12 25.84
N PRO A 411 17.04 -2.86 26.32
CA PRO A 411 16.77 -2.57 27.73
C PRO A 411 15.45 -3.15 28.23
N GLU A 412 14.36 -3.03 27.45
CA GLU A 412 13.04 -3.59 27.83
C GLU A 412 13.05 -5.13 27.87
N VAL A 413 13.81 -5.79 26.98
CA VAL A 413 14.04 -7.24 27.08
C VAL A 413 14.70 -7.59 28.41
N ARG A 414 15.73 -6.84 28.83
CA ARG A 414 16.43 -7.08 30.10
C ARG A 414 15.51 -6.86 31.30
N GLU A 415 14.69 -5.81 31.27
CA GLU A 415 13.70 -5.53 32.31
C GLU A 415 12.67 -6.66 32.42
N ALA A 416 12.15 -7.17 31.30
CA ALA A 416 11.24 -8.31 31.30
C ALA A 416 11.87 -9.59 31.88
N ILE A 417 13.17 -9.82 31.61
CA ILE A 417 13.95 -10.93 32.19
C ILE A 417 14.11 -10.76 33.71
N GLU A 418 14.50 -9.57 34.16
CA GLU A 418 14.69 -9.26 35.59
C GLU A 418 13.37 -9.39 36.37
N HIS A 419 12.29 -8.80 35.87
CA HIS A 419 10.95 -8.95 36.46
C HIS A 419 10.48 -10.41 36.48
N GLY A 420 10.75 -11.17 35.41
CA GLY A 420 10.47 -12.60 35.37
C GLY A 420 11.21 -13.39 36.45
N HIS A 421 12.50 -13.10 36.61
CA HIS A 421 13.33 -13.71 37.64
C HIS A 421 12.80 -13.42 39.05
N ASP A 422 12.59 -12.13 39.36
CA ASP A 422 12.16 -11.67 40.68
C ASP A 422 10.71 -12.05 41.00
N GLY A 423 9.87 -12.19 39.97
CA GLY A 423 8.51 -12.70 40.04
C GLY A 423 8.40 -14.21 40.20
N GLY A 424 9.51 -14.94 40.29
CA GLY A 424 9.54 -16.38 40.54
C GLY A 424 9.57 -17.27 39.28
N ASN A 425 9.68 -16.69 38.08
CA ASN A 425 9.90 -17.41 36.82
C ASN A 425 11.38 -17.45 36.43
N ALA A 426 12.22 -17.97 37.35
CA ALA A 426 13.66 -18.04 37.15
C ALA A 426 14.07 -18.88 35.91
N SER A 427 13.32 -19.93 35.57
CA SER A 427 13.58 -20.74 34.38
C SER A 427 13.32 -19.99 33.07
N GLY A 428 12.21 -19.25 32.99
CA GLY A 428 11.88 -18.45 31.80
C GLY A 428 12.84 -17.27 31.62
N ALA A 429 13.25 -16.64 32.73
CA ALA A 429 14.27 -15.60 32.76
C ALA A 429 15.62 -16.12 32.26
N ALA A 430 16.09 -17.27 32.77
CA ALA A 430 17.35 -17.86 32.34
C ALA A 430 17.35 -18.26 30.85
N ALA A 431 16.25 -18.82 30.36
CA ALA A 431 16.12 -19.17 28.94
C ALA A 431 16.15 -17.93 28.04
N SER A 432 15.44 -16.87 28.41
CA SER A 432 15.41 -15.61 27.65
C SER A 432 16.73 -14.86 27.72
N GLN A 433 17.42 -14.91 28.87
CA GLN A 433 18.78 -14.34 29.01
C GLN A 433 19.77 -15.05 28.09
N ALA A 434 19.72 -16.39 27.98
CA ALA A 434 20.58 -17.13 27.06
C ALA A 434 20.36 -16.73 25.60
N MET A 435 19.11 -16.52 25.18
CA MET A 435 18.78 -16.02 23.84
C MET A 435 19.36 -14.62 23.60
N LEU A 436 19.21 -13.72 24.57
CA LEU A 436 19.76 -12.37 24.50
C LEU A 436 21.30 -12.39 24.41
N ASP A 437 21.95 -13.23 25.22
CA ASP A 437 23.40 -13.37 25.22
C ASP A 437 23.93 -13.92 23.89
N GLU A 438 23.24 -14.90 23.30
CA GLU A 438 23.58 -15.45 21.98
C GLU A 438 23.50 -14.37 20.89
N ILE A 439 22.43 -13.57 20.87
CA ILE A 439 22.28 -12.45 19.92
C ILE A 439 23.37 -11.41 20.12
N MET A 440 23.63 -11.01 21.37
CA MET A 440 24.63 -9.98 21.67
C MET A 440 26.07 -10.47 21.47
N ALA A 441 26.30 -11.78 21.39
CA ALA A 441 27.61 -12.35 21.08
C ALA A 441 27.96 -12.31 19.58
N ARG A 442 27.00 -12.02 18.69
CA ARG A 442 27.26 -11.94 17.25
C ARG A 442 28.08 -10.69 16.90
N ASP A 443 28.94 -10.82 15.88
CA ASP A 443 29.94 -9.82 15.51
C ASP A 443 29.35 -8.41 15.27
N GLU A 444 28.17 -8.33 14.65
CA GLU A 444 27.47 -7.09 14.31
C GLU A 444 26.95 -6.30 15.52
N HIS A 445 26.93 -6.90 16.72
CA HIS A 445 26.54 -6.28 17.99
C HIS A 445 27.72 -6.04 18.94
N LEU A 446 28.95 -6.45 18.61
CA LEU A 446 30.10 -6.29 19.52
C LEU A 446 30.51 -4.83 19.75
N TRP A 447 30.15 -3.94 18.83
CA TRP A 447 30.52 -2.53 18.90
C TRP A 447 29.93 -1.80 20.11
N ILE A 448 28.67 -2.08 20.47
CA ILE A 448 28.01 -1.43 21.62
C ILE A 448 28.59 -1.92 22.95
N GLN A 449 29.31 -3.05 22.94
CA GLN A 449 30.03 -3.59 24.10
C GLN A 449 31.49 -3.14 24.17
N GLY A 450 31.97 -2.33 23.22
CA GLY A 450 33.39 -1.98 23.10
C GLY A 450 34.28 -3.17 22.73
N LYS A 451 33.71 -4.24 22.16
CA LYS A 451 34.41 -5.50 21.81
C LYS A 451 34.68 -5.64 20.31
N VAL A 452 34.73 -4.53 19.56
CA VAL A 452 35.14 -4.56 18.15
C VAL A 452 36.54 -5.14 18.04
N SER A 453 36.77 -6.02 17.05
CA SER A 453 38.09 -6.61 16.81
C SER A 453 39.12 -5.50 16.51
N VAL A 454 40.40 -5.75 16.84
CA VAL A 454 41.47 -4.80 16.57
C VAL A 454 41.60 -4.59 15.05
N GLU A 455 41.39 -5.67 14.30
CA GLU A 455 41.38 -5.72 12.85
C GLU A 455 40.28 -4.85 12.24
N ASP A 456 39.03 -4.96 12.71
CA ASP A 456 37.91 -4.15 12.20
C ASP A 456 38.08 -2.67 12.54
N LYS A 457 38.56 -2.36 13.74
CA LYS A 457 38.85 -0.99 14.13
C LYS A 457 39.95 -0.40 13.25
N ALA A 458 41.06 -1.12 13.08
CA ALA A 458 42.15 -0.70 12.20
C ALA A 458 41.69 -0.54 10.75
N ALA A 459 40.84 -1.42 10.25
CA ALA A 459 40.28 -1.33 8.90
C ALA A 459 39.40 -0.08 8.71
N ARG A 460 38.53 0.25 9.69
CA ARG A 460 37.71 1.47 9.67
C ARG A 460 38.56 2.74 9.73
N ASP A 461 39.55 2.77 10.62
CA ASP A 461 40.46 3.91 10.77
C ASP A 461 41.28 4.14 9.49
N ALA A 462 41.82 3.06 8.90
CA ALA A 462 42.56 3.12 7.63
C ALA A 462 41.67 3.60 6.47
N ALA A 463 40.45 3.08 6.34
CA ALA A 463 39.51 3.54 5.32
C ALA A 463 39.16 5.03 5.48
N ALA A 464 38.95 5.49 6.71
CA ALA A 464 38.66 6.89 6.99
C ALA A 464 39.88 7.80 6.70
N GLU A 465 41.10 7.35 7.02
CA GLU A 465 42.33 8.06 6.69
C GLU A 465 42.55 8.14 5.18
N GLU A 466 42.37 7.03 4.45
CA GLU A 466 42.47 7.00 3.00
C GLU A 466 41.47 7.97 2.35
N PHE A 467 40.22 7.97 2.84
CA PHE A 467 39.20 8.89 2.37
C PHE A 467 39.61 10.35 2.60
N ARG A 468 40.04 10.70 3.82
CA ARG A 468 40.49 12.07 4.14
C ARG A 468 41.66 12.50 3.27
N LYS A 469 42.68 11.64 3.15
CA LYS A 469 43.87 11.90 2.33
C LYS A 469 43.51 12.15 0.87
N ARG A 470 42.50 11.45 0.34
CA ARG A 470 42.11 11.55 -1.07
C ARG A 470 41.15 12.71 -1.35
N TYR A 471 40.24 13.04 -0.43
CA TYR A 471 39.10 13.91 -0.74
C TYR A 471 38.90 15.10 0.20
N ALA A 472 39.39 15.05 1.45
CA ALA A 472 39.14 16.13 2.41
C ALA A 472 40.18 17.27 2.33
N GLY A 473 41.29 17.07 1.61
CA GLY A 473 42.46 17.95 1.72
C GLY A 473 43.11 17.84 3.10
N SER A 474 44.37 18.26 3.23
CA SER A 474 44.93 18.50 4.55
C SER A 474 44.29 19.79 5.09
N GLU A 475 43.39 19.67 6.05
CA GLU A 475 43.02 20.81 6.91
C GLU A 475 44.26 21.38 7.63
#